data_AF-A0A3M1KMQ8-F1
#
_entry.id   AF-A0A3M1KMQ8-F1
#
_cell.length_a   1.000
_cell.length_b   1.000
_cell.length_c   1.000
_cell.angle_alpha   90.00
_cell.angle_beta   90.00
_cell.angle_gamma   90.00
#
_symmetry.space_group_name_H-M   'P 1'
#
loop_
_entity.id
_entity.type
_entity.pdbx_description
1 polymer ?
#
loop_
_entity_poly.entity_id
_entity_poly.type
_entity_poly.pdbx_seq_one_letter_code
_entity_poly.pdbx_strand_id
1 'polypeptide(L)'
;TEYGVRVETLAGCVAEDAVVVWVDRRLGVYVRNAFSPDGDGINDRLVVYARRGVVRRIRSFRVFTRWGSEVYRALNFEPNDEAVGWDGRFRGRDLDVGVYVWWAEVELVDGTVQLLKGDVVLLR
;
A
#
# COMPACT_ATOMS: atom_id res chain seq x y z
N THR A 1 -20.43 -11.08 7.93
CA THR A 1 -20.83 -12.20 8.80
C THR A 1 -21.59 -11.65 9.98
N GLU A 2 -22.66 -12.31 10.41
CA GLU A 2 -23.49 -11.86 11.54
C GLU A 2 -23.27 -12.79 12.73
N TYR A 3 -23.11 -12.21 13.92
CA TYR A 3 -23.00 -12.95 15.18
C TYR A 3 -24.13 -12.51 16.10
N GLY A 4 -24.95 -13.46 16.52
CA GLY A 4 -26.05 -13.25 17.46
C GLY A 4 -25.70 -13.77 18.85
N VAL A 5 -26.17 -13.07 19.87
CA VAL A 5 -26.17 -13.53 21.26
C VAL A 5 -27.61 -13.67 21.72
N ARG A 6 -27.92 -14.79 22.37
CA ARG A 6 -29.19 -15.04 23.05
C ARG A 6 -28.91 -15.22 24.54
N VAL A 7 -29.60 -14.46 25.38
CA VAL A 7 -29.53 -14.57 26.83
C VAL A 7 -30.90 -14.98 27.36
N GLU A 8 -30.92 -15.95 28.27
CA GLU A 8 -32.13 -16.40 28.96
C GLU A 8 -31.92 -16.26 30.47
N THR A 9 -32.92 -15.69 31.14
CA THR A 9 -32.93 -15.55 32.61
C THR A 9 -33.53 -16.81 33.26
N LEU A 10 -33.28 -17.02 34.56
CA LEU A 10 -33.90 -18.11 35.34
C LEU A 10 -35.44 -18.07 35.36
N ALA A 11 -36.03 -16.90 35.13
CA ALA A 11 -37.48 -16.72 35.02
C ALA A 11 -38.03 -16.97 33.60
N GLY A 12 -37.18 -17.35 32.64
CA GLY A 12 -37.55 -17.67 31.26
C GLY A 12 -37.64 -16.47 30.31
N CYS A 13 -37.27 -15.26 30.73
CA CYS A 13 -37.19 -14.12 29.81
C CYS A 13 -35.99 -14.27 28.88
N VAL A 14 -36.20 -14.06 27.58
CA VAL A 14 -35.19 -14.15 26.52
C VAL A 14 -34.92 -12.79 25.91
N ALA A 15 -33.65 -12.46 25.70
CA ALA A 15 -33.21 -11.32 24.90
C ALA A 15 -32.24 -11.79 23.81
N GLU A 16 -32.34 -11.19 22.63
CA GLU A 16 -31.47 -11.45 21.49
C GLU A 16 -30.90 -10.13 20.96
N ASP A 17 -29.61 -10.14 20.61
CA ASP A 17 -28.95 -9.04 19.94
C ASP A 17 -27.97 -9.58 18.89
N ALA A 18 -27.69 -8.80 17.85
CA ALA A 18 -26.83 -9.22 16.75
C ALA A 18 -25.90 -8.11 16.27
N VAL A 19 -24.66 -8.49 15.95
CA VAL A 19 -23.66 -7.60 15.37
C VAL A 19 -23.26 -8.08 13.98
N VAL A 20 -23.33 -7.17 13.01
CA VAL A 20 -22.88 -7.41 11.64
C VAL A 20 -21.42 -7.01 11.48
N VAL A 21 -20.57 -8.00 11.17
CA VAL A 21 -19.15 -7.80 10.87
C VAL A 21 -18.96 -7.69 9.36
N TRP A 22 -18.52 -6.52 8.92
CA TRP A 22 -18.11 -6.24 7.55
C TRP A 22 -16.64 -6.59 7.34
N VAL A 23 -16.34 -7.45 6.37
CA VAL A 23 -14.97 -7.72 5.95
C VAL A 23 -14.68 -6.84 4.74
N ASP A 24 -13.92 -5.76 4.96
CA ASP A 24 -13.38 -4.97 3.86
C ASP A 24 -12.28 -5.77 3.16
N ARG A 25 -12.57 -6.22 1.94
CA ARG A 25 -11.62 -7.01 1.13
C ARG A 25 -10.65 -6.12 0.34
N ARG A 26 -10.77 -4.79 0.42
CA ARG A 26 -9.78 -3.92 -0.21
C ARG A 26 -8.49 -4.04 0.58
N LEU A 27 -7.40 -4.31 -0.12
CA LEU A 27 -6.07 -4.48 0.49
C LEU A 27 -5.64 -3.24 1.29
N GLY A 28 -6.24 -2.06 1.01
CA GLY A 28 -5.88 -0.81 1.67
C GLY A 28 -4.45 -0.37 1.36
N VAL A 29 -3.83 -0.91 0.30
CA VAL A 29 -2.50 -0.56 -0.19
C VAL A 29 -2.63 0.21 -1.48
N TYR A 30 -1.92 1.33 -1.61
CA TYR A 30 -1.92 2.13 -2.82
C TYR A 30 -0.59 2.85 -3.03
N VAL A 31 -0.33 3.21 -4.27
CA VAL A 31 0.78 4.07 -4.71
C VAL A 31 0.13 5.21 -5.50
N ARG A 32 0.59 6.44 -5.29
CA ARG A 32 0.06 7.58 -6.06
C ARG A 32 0.42 7.43 -7.54
N ASN A 33 -0.45 7.91 -8.42
CA ASN A 33 -0.28 7.79 -9.85
C ASN A 33 0.60 8.90 -10.47
N ALA A 34 0.96 9.93 -9.69
CA ALA A 34 1.89 10.96 -10.10
C ALA A 34 2.66 11.51 -8.89
N PHE A 35 3.88 12.01 -9.14
CA PHE A 35 4.73 12.64 -8.13
C PHE A 35 5.67 13.66 -8.81
N SER A 36 6.08 14.69 -8.08
CA SER A 36 6.85 15.85 -8.55
C SER A 36 8.00 16.11 -7.57
N PRO A 37 9.22 15.60 -7.84
CA PRO A 37 10.39 15.84 -6.99
C PRO A 37 10.96 17.25 -7.19
N ASP A 38 10.18 18.27 -6.79
CA ASP A 38 10.54 19.70 -6.87
C ASP A 38 11.05 20.28 -5.54
N GLY A 39 10.94 19.51 -4.46
CA GLY A 39 11.46 19.83 -3.13
C GLY A 39 10.50 20.65 -2.27
N ASP A 40 9.21 20.71 -2.61
CA ASP A 40 8.18 21.39 -1.82
C ASP A 40 7.64 20.55 -0.64
N GLY A 41 8.06 19.28 -0.54
CA GLY A 41 7.62 18.33 0.48
C GLY A 41 6.33 17.58 0.12
N ILE A 42 5.72 17.84 -1.03
CA ILE A 42 4.41 17.33 -1.45
C ILE A 42 4.59 16.39 -2.64
N ASN A 43 4.49 15.09 -2.40
CA ASN A 43 4.68 14.06 -3.44
C ASN A 43 6.05 14.17 -4.13
N ASP A 44 7.10 14.51 -3.38
CA ASP A 44 8.48 14.49 -3.89
C ASP A 44 8.98 13.08 -4.20
N ARG A 45 8.29 12.06 -3.66
CA ARG A 45 8.68 10.67 -3.78
C ARG A 45 7.50 9.78 -4.10
N LEU A 46 7.78 8.78 -4.91
CA LEU A 46 6.91 7.64 -5.10
C LEU A 46 7.03 6.67 -3.92
N VAL A 47 6.00 6.67 -3.07
CA VAL A 47 5.95 5.90 -1.82
C VAL A 47 4.80 4.90 -1.87
N VAL A 48 4.99 3.75 -1.20
CA VAL A 48 3.94 2.74 -1.01
C VAL A 48 3.19 3.01 0.28
N TYR A 49 1.90 3.32 0.17
CA TYR A 49 1.03 3.59 1.31
C TYR A 49 0.18 2.37 1.65
N ALA A 50 -0.09 2.18 2.93
CA ALA A 50 -0.97 1.11 3.39
C ALA A 50 -1.77 1.54 4.61
N ARG A 51 -3.03 1.10 4.68
CA ARG A 51 -3.86 1.21 5.88
C ARG A 51 -3.16 0.50 7.06
N ARG A 52 -3.15 1.17 8.21
CA ARG A 52 -2.54 0.64 9.44
C ARG A 52 -3.11 -0.74 9.79
N GLY A 53 -2.22 -1.68 10.10
CA GLY A 53 -2.59 -3.03 10.52
C GLY A 53 -2.95 -4.00 9.39
N VAL A 54 -2.82 -3.61 8.11
CA VAL A 54 -3.07 -4.51 6.98
C VAL A 54 -1.78 -5.15 6.44
N VAL A 55 -0.72 -4.35 6.34
CA VAL A 55 0.58 -4.76 5.81
C VAL A 55 1.54 -5.00 6.97
N ARG A 56 2.23 -6.14 6.93
CA ARG A 56 3.32 -6.48 7.85
C ARG A 56 4.65 -5.89 7.39
N ARG A 57 4.92 -5.89 6.08
CA ARG A 57 6.11 -5.27 5.46
C ARG A 57 5.97 -5.20 3.94
N ILE A 58 6.69 -4.28 3.32
CA ILE A 58 6.96 -4.30 1.88
C ILE A 58 8.23 -5.11 1.66
N ARG A 59 8.10 -6.28 1.04
CA ARG A 59 9.25 -7.17 0.75
C ARG A 59 10.13 -6.58 -0.33
N SER A 60 9.51 -6.09 -1.40
CA SER A 60 10.22 -5.39 -2.46
C SER A 60 9.35 -4.31 -3.09
N PHE A 61 9.97 -3.18 -3.43
CA PHE A 61 9.39 -2.16 -4.27
C PHE A 61 10.39 -1.81 -5.37
N ARG A 62 9.98 -1.92 -6.62
CA ARG A 62 10.83 -1.74 -7.79
C ARG A 62 10.15 -0.81 -8.78
N VAL A 63 10.93 0.08 -9.38
CA VAL A 63 10.45 0.97 -10.44
C VAL A 63 11.28 0.72 -11.70
N PHE A 64 10.61 0.74 -12.83
CA PHE A 64 11.16 0.45 -14.14
C PHE A 64 10.82 1.57 -15.11
N THR A 65 11.69 1.80 -16.08
CA THR A 65 11.33 2.54 -17.28
C THR A 65 10.23 1.80 -18.06
N ARG A 66 9.56 2.50 -18.97
CA ARG A 66 8.59 1.87 -19.89
C ARG A 66 9.19 0.73 -20.73
N TRP A 67 10.51 0.71 -20.89
CA TRP A 67 11.25 -0.32 -21.63
C TRP A 67 11.76 -1.47 -20.74
N GLY A 68 11.39 -1.48 -19.45
CA GLY A 68 11.68 -2.58 -18.52
C GLY A 68 13.03 -2.48 -17.80
N SER A 69 13.77 -1.37 -17.93
CA SER A 69 15.01 -1.18 -17.16
C SER A 69 14.70 -0.78 -15.72
N GLU A 70 15.22 -1.50 -14.73
CA GLU A 70 15.06 -1.17 -13.30
C GLU A 70 15.83 0.13 -12.97
N VAL A 71 15.13 1.11 -12.43
CA VAL A 71 15.68 2.43 -12.05
C VAL A 71 15.65 2.67 -10.54
N TYR A 72 14.87 1.89 -9.81
CA TYR A 72 14.82 1.97 -8.35
C TYR A 72 14.48 0.61 -7.76
N ARG A 73 15.04 0.33 -6.57
CA ARG A 73 14.73 -0.85 -5.79
C ARG A 73 14.90 -0.57 -4.29
N ALA A 74 13.88 -0.91 -3.52
CA ALA A 74 13.91 -0.97 -2.06
C ALA A 74 13.42 -2.34 -1.60
N LEU A 75 13.93 -2.82 -0.46
CA LEU A 75 13.62 -4.13 0.11
C LEU A 75 13.34 -4.01 1.60
N ASN A 76 12.41 -4.83 2.09
CA ASN A 76 12.14 -5.03 3.52
C ASN A 76 11.98 -3.73 4.32
N PHE A 77 10.97 -2.93 3.97
CA PHE A 77 10.67 -1.67 4.66
C PHE A 77 9.18 -1.60 5.05
N GLU A 78 8.85 -0.69 5.96
CA GLU A 78 7.48 -0.45 6.38
C GLU A 78 6.74 0.43 5.37
N PRO A 79 5.44 0.20 5.13
CA PRO A 79 4.65 1.10 4.28
C PRO A 79 4.49 2.48 4.95
N ASN A 80 4.17 3.50 4.15
CA ASN A 80 4.01 4.90 4.57
C ASN A 80 5.30 5.58 5.06
N ASP A 81 6.47 4.99 4.81
CA ASP A 81 7.76 5.62 5.08
C ASP A 81 8.15 6.56 3.92
N GLU A 82 8.00 7.86 4.12
CA GLU A 82 8.37 8.89 3.13
C GLU A 82 9.89 8.98 2.92
N ALA A 83 10.70 8.46 3.84
CA ALA A 83 12.14 8.34 3.64
C ALA A 83 12.48 7.25 2.59
N VAL A 84 11.59 6.27 2.41
CA VAL A 84 11.77 5.13 1.50
C VAL A 84 10.82 5.24 0.31
N GLY A 85 11.27 5.96 -0.70
CA GLY A 85 10.56 6.14 -1.97
C GLY A 85 11.48 6.57 -3.10
N TRP A 86 11.01 6.41 -4.33
CA TRP A 86 11.78 6.83 -5.50
C TRP A 86 11.58 8.32 -5.75
N ASP A 87 12.67 9.08 -5.86
CA ASP A 87 12.72 10.53 -6.04
C ASP A 87 12.86 10.96 -7.52
N GLY A 88 12.64 10.05 -8.47
CA GLY A 88 12.82 10.36 -9.89
C GLY A 88 14.26 10.30 -10.37
N ARG A 89 15.24 9.93 -9.52
CA ARG A 89 16.65 9.84 -9.91
C ARG A 89 17.09 8.42 -10.20
N PHE A 90 18.08 8.29 -11.08
CA PHE A 90 18.80 7.04 -11.29
C PHE A 90 20.28 7.34 -11.51
N ARG A 91 21.15 6.65 -10.77
CA ARG A 91 22.62 6.82 -10.83
C ARG A 91 23.06 8.29 -10.70
N GLY A 92 22.41 9.02 -9.79
CA GLY A 92 22.74 10.42 -9.49
C GLY A 92 22.26 11.44 -10.54
N ARG A 93 21.45 11.02 -11.52
CA ARG A 93 20.86 11.92 -12.53
C ARG A 93 19.35 11.89 -12.41
N ASP A 94 18.72 13.04 -12.66
CA ASP A 94 17.28 13.11 -12.77
C ASP A 94 16.84 12.41 -14.07
N LEU A 95 15.80 11.57 -13.98
CA LEU A 95 15.22 10.91 -15.14
C LEU A 95 14.16 11.77 -15.82
N ASP A 96 13.85 11.48 -17.08
CA ASP A 96 12.90 12.29 -17.86
C ASP A 96 11.48 12.21 -17.31
N VAL A 97 10.74 13.33 -17.44
CA VAL A 97 9.30 13.37 -17.21
C VAL A 97 8.62 12.34 -18.12
N GLY A 98 7.74 11.53 -17.54
CA GLY A 98 7.11 10.45 -18.28
C GLY A 98 6.52 9.38 -17.41
N VAL A 99 6.10 8.29 -18.06
CA VAL A 99 5.45 7.15 -17.40
C VAL A 99 6.46 6.08 -17.06
N TYR A 100 6.45 5.65 -15.80
CA TYR A 100 7.25 4.57 -15.26
C TYR A 100 6.33 3.48 -14.72
N VAL A 101 6.84 2.26 -14.61
CA VAL A 101 6.08 1.10 -14.12
C VAL A 101 6.66 0.68 -12.79
N TRP A 102 5.83 0.39 -11.79
CA TRP A 102 6.28 -0.06 -10.49
C TRP A 102 5.64 -1.38 -10.09
N TRP A 103 6.42 -2.21 -9.39
CA TRP A 103 5.98 -3.48 -8.81
C TRP A 103 6.26 -3.44 -7.30
N ALA A 104 5.29 -3.86 -6.49
CA ALA A 104 5.42 -3.96 -5.03
C ALA A 104 5.00 -5.35 -4.55
N GLU A 105 5.90 -6.07 -3.89
CA GLU A 105 5.58 -7.30 -3.17
C GLU A 105 5.27 -6.94 -1.72
N VAL A 106 4.02 -7.14 -1.34
CA VAL A 106 3.47 -6.73 -0.05
C VAL A 106 3.17 -7.97 0.77
N GLU A 107 3.74 -8.07 1.96
CA GLU A 107 3.38 -9.11 2.93
C GLU A 107 2.33 -8.57 3.89
N LEU A 108 1.16 -9.21 3.91
CA LEU A 108 0.05 -8.86 4.79
C LEU A 108 0.26 -9.41 6.21
N VAL A 109 -0.52 -8.89 7.16
CA VAL A 109 -0.48 -9.35 8.56
C VAL A 109 -0.88 -10.82 8.75
N ASP A 110 -1.59 -11.42 7.80
CA ASP A 110 -1.92 -12.85 7.80
C ASP A 110 -0.80 -13.74 7.19
N GLY A 111 0.27 -13.13 6.68
CA GLY A 111 1.40 -13.80 6.02
C GLY A 111 1.25 -14.01 4.51
N THR A 112 0.10 -13.67 3.93
CA THR A 112 -0.10 -13.71 2.48
C THR A 112 0.78 -12.66 1.80
N VAL A 113 1.34 -13.01 0.65
CA VAL A 113 2.13 -12.09 -0.18
C VAL A 113 1.35 -11.74 -1.44
N GLN A 114 1.21 -10.45 -1.70
CA GLN A 114 0.52 -9.90 -2.87
C GLN A 114 1.50 -9.11 -3.74
N LEU A 115 1.45 -9.33 -5.05
CA LEU A 115 2.19 -8.55 -6.02
C LEU A 115 1.29 -7.49 -6.62
N LEU A 116 1.52 -6.24 -6.24
CA LEU A 116 0.86 -5.07 -6.81
C LEU A 116 1.70 -4.49 -7.94
N LYS A 117 1.03 -4.01 -8.98
CA LYS A 117 1.66 -3.39 -10.13
C LYS A 117 0.86 -2.17 -10.55
N GLY A 118 1.54 -1.19 -11.09
CA GLY A 118 0.90 -0.03 -11.69
C GLY A 118 1.91 0.80 -12.46
N ASP A 119 1.41 1.90 -13.00
CA ASP A 119 2.21 2.95 -13.59
C ASP A 119 2.15 4.22 -12.74
N VAL A 120 3.08 5.12 -13.02
CA VAL A 120 3.23 6.41 -12.35
C VAL A 120 3.76 7.42 -13.35
N VAL A 121 3.27 8.66 -13.26
CA VAL A 121 3.80 9.81 -13.99
C VAL A 121 4.81 10.55 -13.11
N LEU A 122 6.06 10.62 -13.55
CA LEU A 122 7.06 11.54 -13.00
C LEU A 122 6.85 12.91 -13.65
N LEU A 123 6.61 13.94 -12.84
CA LEU A 123 6.46 15.35 -13.23
C LEU A 123 7.65 16.18 -12.73
N ARG A 124 7.67 17.47 -13.07
CA ARG A 124 8.55 18.50 -12.52
C ARG A 124 7.81 19.83 -12.47
#